data_AF-A0A3D2TRK2-F1
#
_entry.id   AF-A0A3D2TRK2-F1
#
_cell.length_a   1.000
_cell.length_b   1.000
_cell.length_c   1.000
_cell.angle_alpha   90.00
_cell.angle_beta   90.00
_cell.angle_gamma   90.00
#
_symmetry.space_group_name_H-M   'P 1'
#
loop_
_entity.id
_entity.type
_entity.pdbx_description
1 polymer ?
#
loop_
_entity_poly.entity_id
_entity_poly.type
_entity_poly.pdbx_seq_one_letter_code
_entity_poly.pdbx_strand_id
1 'polypeptide(L)'
;MKNKNRKKSIIIVAVVVICFAVFGAYKFVDTYSHSYAENKAINYLCQKYDEDASAFEVLDYQQSGYARRDTGQIIGERVWINFSFEVKYKEKSFFVKKYKGKYYDDYQLEDIEKWGTDWLKNNVDKRFTGFDFSSDDIIQYQKAQRKRNKYIIKQSDAEEIISFIANNDKEKNDRLSNFYYQGDSSDNEITANELSSKLIKKFKFNETPLFTDCDTVEVFIYKQSKYNKFDVYEWTRRMMGSVWRN
;
A
#
# COMPACT_ATOMS: atom_id res chain seq x y z
N MET A 1 -37.64 1.70 -51.20
CA MET A 1 -37.22 1.29 -49.82
C MET A 1 -35.90 1.92 -49.29
N LYS A 2 -35.25 2.92 -49.91
CA LYS A 2 -33.89 3.36 -49.51
C LYS A 2 -33.75 4.23 -48.23
N ASN A 3 -34.84 4.76 -47.64
CA ASN A 3 -34.74 5.86 -46.66
C ASN A 3 -34.77 5.45 -45.16
N LYS A 4 -35.30 4.28 -44.81
CA LYS A 4 -35.46 3.85 -43.39
C LYS A 4 -34.12 3.48 -42.75
N ASN A 5 -33.21 2.88 -43.51
CA ASN A 5 -31.90 2.45 -43.01
C ASN A 5 -30.94 3.63 -42.81
N ARG A 6 -30.95 4.63 -43.70
CA ARG A 6 -30.11 5.83 -43.57
C ARG A 6 -30.42 6.63 -42.29
N LYS A 7 -31.71 6.80 -41.94
CA LYS A 7 -32.12 7.41 -40.67
C LYS A 7 -31.66 6.58 -39.46
N LYS A 8 -31.78 5.24 -39.50
CA LYS A 8 -31.24 4.37 -38.43
C LYS A 8 -29.73 4.52 -38.26
N SER A 9 -28.95 4.54 -39.35
CA SER A 9 -27.50 4.73 -39.30
C SER A 9 -27.10 6.09 -38.70
N ILE A 10 -27.79 7.18 -39.06
CA ILE A 10 -27.53 8.51 -38.48
C ILE A 10 -27.80 8.51 -36.97
N ILE A 11 -28.90 7.90 -36.52
CA ILE A 11 -29.22 7.78 -35.08
C ILE A 11 -28.15 6.96 -34.35
N ILE A 12 -27.71 5.82 -34.91
CA ILE A 12 -26.65 4.99 -34.32
C ILE A 12 -25.33 5.78 -34.21
N VAL A 13 -24.92 6.50 -35.25
CA VAL A 13 -23.72 7.34 -35.22
C VAL A 13 -23.83 8.45 -34.17
N ALA A 14 -24.98 9.13 -34.08
CA ALA A 14 -25.21 10.16 -33.07
C ALA A 14 -25.13 9.60 -31.64
N VAL A 15 -25.77 8.45 -31.37
CA VAL A 15 -25.69 7.77 -30.07
C VAL A 15 -24.26 7.38 -29.74
N VAL A 16 -23.52 6.80 -30.69
CA VAL A 16 -22.10 6.41 -30.50
C VAL A 16 -21.22 7.63 -30.18
N VAL A 17 -21.38 8.74 -30.89
CA VAL A 17 -20.65 9.99 -30.63
C VAL A 17 -20.97 10.54 -29.24
N ILE A 18 -22.24 10.55 -28.83
CA ILE A 18 -22.66 10.97 -27.48
C ILE A 18 -22.04 10.05 -26.42
N CYS A 19 -22.07 8.72 -26.61
CA CYS A 19 -21.44 7.77 -25.70
C CYS A 19 -19.92 8.03 -25.56
N PHE A 20 -19.20 8.27 -26.65
CA PHE A 20 -17.78 8.61 -26.60
C PHE A 20 -17.51 9.94 -25.90
N ALA A 21 -18.33 10.97 -26.15
CA ALA A 21 -18.21 12.28 -25.50
C ALA A 21 -18.43 12.16 -23.97
N VAL A 22 -19.47 11.46 -23.54
CA VAL A 22 -19.77 11.20 -22.11
C VAL A 22 -18.64 10.39 -21.46
N PHE A 23 -18.15 9.34 -22.12
CA PHE A 23 -17.07 8.49 -21.56
C PHE A 23 -15.73 9.23 -21.49
N GLY A 24 -15.44 10.08 -22.47
CA GLY A 24 -14.27 10.97 -22.48
C GLY A 24 -14.33 12.02 -21.37
N ALA A 25 -15.46 12.73 -21.24
CA ALA A 25 -15.70 13.70 -20.18
C ALA A 25 -15.61 13.06 -18.79
N TYR A 26 -16.22 11.88 -18.59
CA TYR A 26 -16.12 11.13 -17.34
C TYR A 26 -14.66 10.82 -16.97
N LYS A 27 -13.86 10.29 -17.91
CA LYS A 27 -12.43 10.03 -17.66
C LYS A 27 -11.64 11.29 -17.37
N PHE A 28 -11.93 12.40 -18.05
CA PHE A 28 -11.28 13.68 -17.83
C PHE A 28 -11.55 14.20 -16.41
N VAL A 29 -12.82 14.26 -15.99
CA VAL A 29 -13.21 14.69 -14.64
C VAL A 29 -12.61 13.77 -13.57
N ASP A 30 -12.65 12.44 -13.77
CA ASP A 30 -12.04 11.44 -12.87
C ASP A 30 -10.50 11.50 -12.76
N THR A 31 -9.86 12.25 -13.65
CA THR A 31 -8.39 12.40 -13.73
C THR A 31 -7.92 13.77 -13.23
N TYR A 32 -8.65 14.85 -13.51
CA TYR A 32 -8.18 16.23 -13.29
C TYR A 32 -9.00 17.04 -12.27
N SER A 33 -10.23 16.64 -11.94
CA SER A 33 -11.07 17.39 -10.99
C SER A 33 -10.80 16.95 -9.56
N HIS A 34 -10.15 17.83 -8.79
CA HIS A 34 -9.89 17.65 -7.35
C HIS A 34 -11.18 17.33 -6.58
N SER A 35 -12.21 18.17 -6.66
CA SER A 35 -13.46 17.97 -5.92
C SER A 35 -14.18 16.66 -6.27
N TYR A 36 -14.10 16.21 -7.53
CA TYR A 36 -14.67 14.91 -7.91
C TYR A 36 -13.82 13.72 -7.41
N ALA A 37 -12.49 13.85 -7.44
CA ALA A 37 -11.58 12.85 -6.91
C ALA A 37 -11.67 12.73 -5.38
N GLU A 38 -11.90 13.83 -4.68
CA GLU A 38 -12.13 13.93 -3.24
C GLU A 38 -13.45 13.26 -2.85
N ASN A 39 -14.56 13.63 -3.50
CA ASN A 39 -15.87 13.01 -3.28
C ASN A 39 -15.81 11.48 -3.45
N LYS A 40 -14.98 10.97 -4.36
CA LYS A 40 -14.73 9.52 -4.50
C LYS A 40 -13.86 8.93 -3.40
N ALA A 41 -12.86 9.66 -2.91
CA ALA A 41 -12.04 9.24 -1.77
C ALA A 41 -12.89 9.15 -0.49
N ILE A 42 -13.69 10.19 -0.19
CA ILE A 42 -14.60 10.20 0.96
C ILE A 42 -15.66 9.10 0.84
N ASN A 43 -16.34 8.97 -0.30
CA ASN A 43 -17.32 7.90 -0.51
C ASN A 43 -16.70 6.48 -0.41
N TYR A 44 -15.41 6.32 -0.76
CA TYR A 44 -14.68 5.09 -0.50
C TYR A 44 -14.50 4.83 1.01
N LEU A 45 -14.11 5.86 1.79
CA LEU A 45 -13.95 5.76 3.24
C LEU A 45 -15.28 5.46 3.94
N CYS A 46 -16.35 6.19 3.64
CA CYS A 46 -17.70 5.93 4.14
C CYS A 46 -18.09 4.46 3.94
N GLN A 47 -17.87 3.93 2.73
CA GLN A 47 -18.20 2.54 2.37
C GLN A 47 -17.24 1.49 2.94
N LYS A 48 -16.07 1.88 3.48
CA LYS A 48 -15.10 0.98 4.13
C LYS A 48 -15.34 0.93 5.64
N TYR A 49 -15.53 2.09 6.25
CA TYR A 49 -15.63 2.27 7.70
C TYR A 49 -17.06 2.28 8.26
N ASP A 50 -18.08 2.31 7.37
CA ASP A 50 -19.51 2.39 7.73
C ASP A 50 -19.85 3.68 8.48
N GLU A 51 -19.43 4.81 7.89
CA GLU A 51 -19.45 6.15 8.49
C GLU A 51 -20.00 7.19 7.50
N ASP A 52 -20.63 8.25 8.01
CA ASP A 52 -21.09 9.38 7.19
C ASP A 52 -19.93 10.26 6.70
N ALA A 53 -20.14 10.98 5.60
CA ALA A 53 -19.11 11.84 4.99
C ALA A 53 -18.59 12.93 5.96
N SER A 54 -19.42 13.39 6.90
CA SER A 54 -19.05 14.36 7.94
C SER A 54 -18.09 13.81 9.01
N ALA A 55 -17.82 12.51 9.05
CA ALA A 55 -16.81 11.92 9.93
C ALA A 55 -15.37 12.16 9.42
N PHE A 56 -15.21 12.59 8.16
CA PHE A 56 -13.93 12.71 7.48
C PHE A 56 -13.63 14.18 7.14
N GLU A 57 -12.50 14.68 7.63
CA GLU A 57 -12.00 16.03 7.37
C GLU A 57 -10.79 15.94 6.43
N VAL A 58 -10.88 16.49 5.22
CA VAL A 58 -9.73 16.58 4.29
C VAL A 58 -8.83 17.73 4.74
N LEU A 59 -7.61 17.41 5.14
CA LEU A 59 -6.64 18.38 5.66
C LEU A 59 -5.80 19.02 4.55
N ASP A 60 -5.33 18.19 3.61
CA ASP A 60 -4.49 18.61 2.49
C ASP A 60 -4.65 17.63 1.30
N TYR A 61 -4.18 18.01 0.11
CA TYR A 61 -4.18 17.12 -1.05
C TYR A 61 -3.00 17.35 -2.00
N GLN A 62 -2.52 16.27 -2.59
CA GLN A 62 -1.60 16.32 -3.72
C GLN A 62 -2.39 16.32 -5.03
N GLN A 63 -2.20 17.37 -5.84
CA GLN A 63 -2.76 17.46 -7.18
C GLN A 63 -2.18 16.34 -8.09
N SER A 64 -3.04 15.70 -8.90
CA SER A 64 -2.61 14.73 -9.90
C SER A 64 -1.78 15.37 -11.02
N GLY A 65 -0.74 14.69 -11.49
CA GLY A 65 0.10 15.22 -12.58
C GLY A 65 1.18 14.26 -13.07
N TYR A 66 1.98 14.74 -14.04
CA TYR A 66 3.13 14.00 -14.53
C TYR A 66 4.40 14.33 -13.75
N ALA A 67 5.07 13.30 -13.23
CA ALA A 67 6.42 13.39 -12.68
C ALA A 67 7.44 12.74 -13.63
N ARG A 68 8.73 12.98 -13.38
CA ARG A 68 9.85 12.25 -13.98
C ARG A 68 10.42 11.28 -12.97
N ARG A 69 10.41 10.00 -13.29
CA ARG A 69 11.14 8.94 -12.59
C ARG A 69 12.57 8.92 -13.11
N ASP A 70 13.56 9.01 -12.22
CA ASP A 70 14.93 8.70 -12.59
C ASP A 70 15.06 7.19 -12.88
N THR A 71 15.61 6.86 -14.04
CA THR A 71 15.84 5.50 -14.53
C THR A 71 17.32 5.24 -14.81
N GLY A 72 18.22 6.13 -14.38
CA GLY A 72 19.63 6.14 -14.79
C GLY A 72 19.84 6.55 -16.25
N GLN A 73 18.81 7.11 -16.90
CA GLN A 73 18.85 7.59 -18.28
C GLN A 73 18.84 9.11 -18.34
N ILE A 74 19.45 9.69 -19.38
CA ILE A 74 19.55 11.15 -19.61
C ILE A 74 18.16 11.83 -19.59
N ILE A 75 17.10 11.11 -19.96
CA ILE A 75 15.72 11.54 -19.81
C ILE A 75 14.97 10.45 -19.03
N GLY A 76 14.62 10.76 -17.79
CA GLY A 76 13.82 9.88 -16.93
C GLY A 76 12.41 9.58 -17.48
N GLU A 77 11.85 8.43 -17.10
CA GLU A 77 10.53 7.98 -17.52
C GLU A 77 9.44 8.94 -17.01
N ARG A 78 8.50 9.32 -17.88
CA ARG A 78 7.34 10.13 -17.48
C ARG A 78 6.28 9.23 -16.85
N VAL A 79 5.99 9.44 -15.58
CA VAL A 79 4.97 8.70 -14.82
C VAL A 79 3.81 9.61 -14.44
N TRP A 80 2.60 9.04 -14.33
CA TRP A 80 1.40 9.77 -13.91
C TRP A 80 1.07 9.47 -12.46
N ILE A 81 1.15 10.49 -11.61
CA ILE A 81 0.79 10.44 -10.20
C ILE A 81 -0.68 10.84 -10.06
N ASN A 82 -1.48 10.02 -9.37
CA ASN A 82 -2.88 10.32 -9.08
C ASN A 82 -3.02 11.25 -7.87
N PHE A 83 -4.22 11.78 -7.66
CA PHE A 83 -4.56 12.48 -6.40
C PHE A 83 -4.25 11.62 -5.17
N SER A 84 -3.68 12.27 -4.16
CA SER A 84 -3.67 11.81 -2.78
C SER A 84 -4.29 12.87 -1.88
N PHE A 85 -4.90 12.44 -0.78
CA PHE A 85 -5.58 13.29 0.19
C PHE A 85 -5.07 12.92 1.58
N GLU A 86 -4.63 13.90 2.38
CA GLU A 86 -4.52 13.69 3.82
C GLU A 86 -5.90 13.91 4.44
N VAL A 87 -6.37 12.89 5.17
CA VAL A 87 -7.69 12.87 5.78
C VAL A 87 -7.52 12.64 7.28
N LYS A 88 -8.32 13.34 8.07
CA LYS A 88 -8.46 13.11 9.51
C LYS A 88 -9.79 12.41 9.78
N TYR A 89 -9.71 11.38 10.62
CA TYR A 89 -10.85 10.60 11.09
C TYR A 89 -10.57 10.18 12.53
N LYS A 90 -11.49 10.54 13.43
CA LYS A 90 -11.26 10.46 14.89
C LYS A 90 -9.97 11.23 15.23
N GLU A 91 -9.02 10.61 15.91
CA GLU A 91 -7.79 11.24 16.41
C GLU A 91 -6.57 11.05 15.48
N LYS A 92 -6.70 10.33 14.35
CA LYS A 92 -5.59 10.05 13.43
C LYS A 92 -5.69 10.84 12.13
N SER A 93 -4.54 11.25 11.56
CA SER A 93 -4.42 11.66 10.15
C SER A 93 -3.68 10.61 9.31
N PHE A 94 -4.19 10.37 8.11
CA PHE A 94 -3.79 9.27 7.24
C PHE A 94 -4.00 9.67 5.77
N PHE A 95 -3.37 8.94 4.85
CA PHE A 95 -3.49 9.23 3.43
C PHE A 95 -4.50 8.31 2.74
N VAL A 96 -5.28 8.89 1.83
CA VAL A 96 -6.09 8.15 0.84
C VAL A 96 -5.54 8.45 -0.54
N LYS A 97 -5.21 7.42 -1.32
CA LYS A 97 -4.75 7.61 -2.71
C LYS A 97 -5.33 6.58 -3.68
N LYS A 98 -5.31 6.92 -4.97
CA LYS A 98 -5.88 6.12 -6.05
C LYS A 98 -4.79 5.28 -6.74
N TYR A 99 -4.83 3.96 -6.56
CA TYR A 99 -3.92 3.00 -7.20
C TYR A 99 -4.68 2.08 -8.17
N LYS A 100 -4.23 2.02 -9.44
CA LYS A 100 -4.81 1.20 -10.52
C LYS A 100 -6.36 1.29 -10.59
N GLY A 101 -6.90 2.50 -10.42
CA GLY A 101 -8.34 2.80 -10.53
C GLY A 101 -9.18 2.53 -9.28
N LYS A 102 -8.57 2.16 -8.14
CA LYS A 102 -9.25 2.00 -6.85
C LYS A 102 -8.60 2.88 -5.78
N TYR A 103 -9.38 3.28 -4.79
CA TYR A 103 -8.88 3.99 -3.61
C TYR A 103 -8.45 3.01 -2.53
N TYR A 104 -7.36 3.36 -1.85
CA TYR A 104 -6.80 2.68 -0.68
C TYR A 104 -6.37 3.75 0.33
N ASP A 105 -6.25 3.36 1.60
CA ASP A 105 -5.84 4.22 2.69
C ASP A 105 -4.94 3.47 3.68
N ASP A 106 -4.21 4.25 4.50
CA ASP A 106 -3.30 3.75 5.54
C ASP A 106 -3.76 4.07 6.98
N TYR A 107 -5.06 4.31 7.21
CA TYR A 107 -5.62 4.58 8.54
C TYR A 107 -5.29 3.48 9.57
N GLN A 108 -5.24 2.22 9.12
CA GLN A 108 -4.98 1.05 9.97
C GLN A 108 -3.48 0.70 10.09
N LEU A 109 -2.56 1.50 9.53
CA LEU A 109 -1.14 1.14 9.40
C LEU A 109 -0.50 0.80 10.76
N GLU A 110 -0.55 1.74 11.69
CA GLU A 110 -0.02 1.60 13.06
C GLU A 110 -0.67 0.44 13.82
N ASP A 111 -1.97 0.23 13.60
CA ASP A 111 -2.72 -0.83 14.28
C ASP A 111 -2.24 -2.20 13.78
N ILE A 112 -1.94 -2.33 12.49
CA ILE A 112 -1.38 -3.55 11.88
C ILE A 112 0.07 -3.79 12.32
N GLU A 113 0.92 -2.75 12.37
CA GLU A 113 2.29 -2.86 12.91
C GLU A 113 2.26 -3.36 14.37
N LYS A 114 1.35 -2.81 15.20
CA LYS A 114 1.15 -3.25 16.58
C LYS A 114 0.63 -4.70 16.64
N TRP A 115 -0.39 -5.06 15.88
CA TRP A 115 -0.94 -6.42 15.87
C TRP A 115 0.09 -7.46 15.41
N GLY A 116 0.90 -7.13 14.39
CA GLY A 116 2.00 -7.98 13.95
C GLY A 116 3.07 -8.16 15.03
N THR A 117 3.48 -7.06 15.67
CA THR A 117 4.45 -7.06 16.79
C THR A 117 3.96 -7.88 17.98
N ASP A 118 2.72 -7.66 18.44
CA ASP A 118 2.12 -8.42 19.53
C ASP A 118 1.99 -9.90 19.19
N TRP A 119 1.64 -10.22 17.93
CA TRP A 119 1.57 -11.61 17.49
C TRP A 119 2.95 -12.27 17.47
N LEU A 120 4.00 -11.59 16.99
CA LEU A 120 5.39 -12.09 16.98
C LEU A 120 5.92 -12.36 18.39
N LYS A 121 5.67 -11.43 19.33
CA LYS A 121 6.01 -11.58 20.75
C LYS A 121 5.43 -12.85 21.36
N ASN A 122 4.16 -13.12 21.06
CA ASN A 122 3.40 -14.22 21.66
C ASN A 122 3.60 -15.59 20.97
N ASN A 123 3.99 -15.61 19.68
CA ASN A 123 4.00 -16.84 18.88
C ASN A 123 5.38 -17.23 18.31
N VAL A 124 6.39 -16.34 18.39
CA VAL A 124 7.74 -16.59 17.86
C VAL A 124 8.80 -16.36 18.93
N ASP A 125 8.91 -15.14 19.47
CA ASP A 125 9.83 -14.81 20.56
C ASP A 125 9.46 -13.49 21.24
N LYS A 126 9.49 -13.45 22.58
CA LYS A 126 9.17 -12.24 23.35
C LYS A 126 10.08 -11.02 23.07
N ARG A 127 11.27 -11.24 22.47
CA ARG A 127 12.25 -10.18 22.14
C ARG A 127 11.86 -9.31 20.95
N PHE A 128 10.89 -9.71 20.11
CA PHE A 128 10.41 -8.84 19.02
C PHE A 128 9.87 -7.52 19.59
N THR A 129 10.26 -6.40 19.01
CA THR A 129 9.87 -5.03 19.42
C THR A 129 9.09 -4.29 18.34
N GLY A 130 9.16 -4.72 17.08
CA GLY A 130 8.45 -4.09 15.97
C GLY A 130 8.36 -4.95 14.71
N PHE A 131 7.47 -4.55 13.81
CA PHE A 131 7.24 -5.12 12.48
C PHE A 131 7.02 -3.97 11.50
N ASP A 132 7.97 -3.71 10.59
CA ASP A 132 7.86 -2.68 9.56
C ASP A 132 6.81 -3.09 8.52
N PHE A 133 5.79 -2.25 8.36
CA PHE A 133 4.73 -2.44 7.39
C PHE A 133 4.46 -1.10 6.70
N SER A 134 4.23 -1.10 5.38
CA SER A 134 3.99 0.14 4.63
C SER A 134 2.58 0.23 4.06
N SER A 135 2.16 1.44 3.69
CA SER A 135 0.86 1.68 3.04
C SER A 135 0.68 0.89 1.73
N ASP A 136 1.76 0.59 1.00
CA ASP A 136 1.66 -0.30 -0.18
C ASP A 136 1.51 -1.78 0.23
N ASP A 137 2.08 -2.21 1.35
CA ASP A 137 1.92 -3.59 1.82
C ASP A 137 0.46 -3.92 2.17
N ILE A 138 -0.31 -2.93 2.68
CA ILE A 138 -1.78 -3.00 2.79
C ILE A 138 -2.41 -3.30 1.42
N ILE A 139 -2.05 -2.55 0.38
CA ILE A 139 -2.57 -2.70 -0.99
C ILE A 139 -2.25 -4.08 -1.54
N GLN A 140 -0.99 -4.52 -1.38
CA GLN A 140 -0.51 -5.81 -1.89
C GLN A 140 -1.19 -6.97 -1.17
N TYR A 141 -1.33 -6.92 0.16
CA TYR A 141 -2.06 -7.91 0.95
C TYR A 141 -3.54 -8.01 0.53
N GLN A 142 -4.26 -6.87 0.47
CA GLN A 142 -5.67 -6.84 0.07
C GLN A 142 -5.90 -7.32 -1.38
N LYS A 143 -4.94 -7.07 -2.30
CA LYS A 143 -4.93 -7.62 -3.66
C LYS A 143 -4.73 -9.14 -3.64
N ALA A 144 -3.66 -9.61 -2.99
CA ALA A 144 -3.25 -11.01 -3.02
C ALA A 144 -4.28 -11.95 -2.38
N GLN A 145 -4.79 -11.58 -1.20
CA GLN A 145 -5.80 -12.35 -0.47
C GLN A 145 -7.23 -12.11 -0.98
N ARG A 146 -7.41 -11.35 -2.07
CA ARG A 146 -8.71 -11.05 -2.72
C ARG A 146 -9.73 -10.37 -1.80
N LYS A 147 -9.32 -9.83 -0.64
CA LYS A 147 -10.18 -9.25 0.40
C LYS A 147 -10.95 -8.00 -0.09
N ARG A 148 -10.52 -7.42 -1.22
CA ARG A 148 -10.99 -6.14 -1.81
C ARG A 148 -10.49 -4.92 -1.01
N ASN A 149 -10.47 -3.75 -1.66
CA ASN A 149 -9.90 -2.52 -1.11
C ASN A 149 -10.68 -1.91 0.07
N LYS A 150 -11.90 -2.40 0.34
CA LYS A 150 -12.76 -1.98 1.47
C LYS A 150 -12.68 -2.94 2.67
N TYR A 151 -11.77 -3.91 2.66
CA TYR A 151 -11.65 -4.82 3.79
C TYR A 151 -11.06 -4.09 5.00
N ILE A 152 -11.79 -4.08 6.11
CA ILE A 152 -11.28 -3.71 7.42
C ILE A 152 -10.38 -4.85 7.91
N ILE A 153 -9.08 -4.56 8.01
CA ILE A 153 -8.09 -5.49 8.53
C ILE A 153 -8.29 -5.63 10.05
N LYS A 154 -8.14 -6.84 10.57
CA LYS A 154 -8.36 -7.17 11.98
C LYS A 154 -7.09 -7.72 12.61
N GLN A 155 -6.99 -7.65 13.94
CA GLN A 155 -5.91 -8.28 14.70
C GLN A 155 -5.76 -9.78 14.40
N SER A 156 -6.85 -10.48 14.08
CA SER A 156 -6.83 -11.89 13.67
C SER A 156 -6.14 -12.15 12.32
N ASP A 157 -5.98 -11.13 11.48
CA ASP A 157 -5.28 -11.25 10.19
C ASP A 157 -3.74 -11.16 10.36
N ALA A 158 -3.20 -10.89 11.56
CA ALA A 158 -1.77 -10.63 11.77
C ALA A 158 -0.85 -11.77 11.28
N GLU A 159 -1.16 -13.04 11.59
CA GLU A 159 -0.38 -14.18 11.08
C GLU A 159 -0.44 -14.28 9.55
N GLU A 160 -1.60 -14.01 8.94
CA GLU A 160 -1.79 -14.03 7.48
C GLU A 160 -0.99 -12.91 6.81
N ILE A 161 -0.94 -11.72 7.43
CA ILE A 161 -0.18 -10.55 6.96
C ILE A 161 1.32 -10.82 7.04
N ILE A 162 1.83 -11.29 8.19
CA ILE A 162 3.26 -11.62 8.31
C ILE A 162 3.62 -12.75 7.34
N SER A 163 2.79 -13.80 7.24
CA SER A 163 2.97 -14.91 6.28
C SER A 163 2.89 -14.47 4.83
N PHE A 164 2.12 -13.43 4.52
CA PHE A 164 2.05 -12.82 3.20
C PHE A 164 3.35 -12.07 2.88
N ILE A 165 3.78 -11.18 3.77
CA ILE A 165 5.01 -10.39 3.60
C ILE A 165 6.25 -11.30 3.47
N ALA A 166 6.33 -12.31 4.33
CA ALA A 166 7.27 -13.41 4.26
C ALA A 166 7.40 -14.03 2.85
N ASN A 167 6.27 -14.39 2.23
CA ASN A 167 6.22 -15.33 1.10
C ASN A 167 5.75 -14.71 -0.23
N ASN A 168 5.45 -13.40 -0.28
CA ASN A 168 4.96 -12.76 -1.49
C ASN A 168 6.08 -12.46 -2.50
N ASP A 169 6.40 -13.43 -3.35
CA ASP A 169 7.38 -13.29 -4.43
C ASP A 169 6.82 -12.59 -5.70
N LYS A 170 5.54 -12.16 -5.69
CA LYS A 170 4.79 -11.88 -6.92
C LYS A 170 4.91 -10.48 -7.51
N GLU A 171 5.41 -9.49 -6.78
CA GLU A 171 5.82 -8.21 -7.36
C GLU A 171 7.30 -7.96 -7.00
N LYS A 172 8.16 -8.01 -8.02
CA LYS A 172 9.63 -7.95 -7.94
C LYS A 172 10.13 -6.55 -7.55
N ASN A 173 9.97 -6.19 -6.29
CA ASN A 173 10.63 -5.05 -5.68
C ASN A 173 11.63 -5.58 -4.66
N ASP A 174 12.77 -4.90 -4.50
CA ASP A 174 13.77 -5.19 -3.47
C ASP A 174 13.22 -4.74 -2.10
N ARG A 175 12.19 -5.44 -1.60
CA ARG A 175 11.43 -5.09 -0.40
C ARG A 175 11.95 -5.82 0.83
N LEU A 176 12.92 -5.16 1.44
CA LEU A 176 13.27 -5.25 2.84
C LEU A 176 12.02 -5.02 3.71
N SER A 177 11.52 -6.11 4.29
CA SER A 177 10.50 -6.08 5.35
C SER A 177 11.21 -6.33 6.67
N ASN A 178 11.26 -5.31 7.53
CA ASN A 178 12.13 -5.32 8.70
C ASN A 178 11.38 -5.87 9.92
N PHE A 179 11.97 -6.87 10.58
CA PHE A 179 11.53 -7.27 11.92
C PHE A 179 12.52 -6.70 12.93
N TYR A 180 11.99 -5.96 13.90
CA TYR A 180 12.78 -5.33 14.97
C TYR A 180 12.71 -6.17 16.24
N TYR A 181 13.81 -6.26 16.95
CA TYR A 181 13.87 -6.91 18.25
C TYR A 181 14.90 -6.24 19.17
N GLN A 182 14.84 -6.58 20.46
CA GLN A 182 15.79 -6.15 21.47
C GLN A 182 16.97 -7.14 21.56
N GLY A 183 18.18 -6.67 21.26
CA GLY A 183 19.43 -7.42 21.46
C GLY A 183 20.13 -7.05 22.77
N ASP A 184 21.06 -7.91 23.21
CA ASP A 184 22.08 -7.57 24.21
C ASP A 184 23.39 -7.27 23.48
N SER A 185 23.99 -6.11 23.77
CA SER A 185 25.06 -5.51 22.96
C SER A 185 26.38 -6.29 22.87
N SER A 186 26.53 -7.40 23.63
CA SER A 186 27.66 -8.32 23.51
C SER A 186 27.49 -9.37 22.40
N ASP A 187 26.25 -9.74 22.04
CA ASP A 187 25.94 -10.94 21.24
C ASP A 187 24.79 -10.71 20.23
N ASN A 188 24.73 -9.50 19.65
CA ASN A 188 23.70 -9.12 18.68
C ASN A 188 23.59 -10.10 17.50
N GLU A 189 24.72 -10.56 16.92
CA GLU A 189 24.75 -11.51 15.81
C GLU A 189 24.19 -12.91 16.19
N ILE A 190 24.51 -13.42 17.39
CA ILE A 190 24.00 -14.72 17.85
C ILE A 190 22.48 -14.63 18.07
N THR A 191 22.03 -13.55 18.71
CA THR A 191 20.60 -13.26 18.90
C THR A 191 19.88 -13.16 17.55
N ALA A 192 20.53 -12.58 16.54
CA ALA A 192 20.01 -12.45 15.18
C ALA A 192 19.81 -13.79 14.49
N ASN A 193 20.84 -14.63 14.50
CA ASN A 193 20.79 -15.97 13.92
C ASN A 193 19.72 -16.83 14.61
N GLU A 194 19.54 -16.70 15.93
CA GLU A 194 18.50 -17.40 16.69
C GLU A 194 17.07 -16.97 16.30
N LEU A 195 16.80 -15.65 16.28
CA LEU A 195 15.48 -15.09 15.98
C LEU A 195 15.10 -15.28 14.50
N SER A 196 16.05 -15.10 13.59
CA SER A 196 15.86 -15.44 12.18
C SER A 196 15.56 -16.92 11.97
N SER A 197 16.26 -17.82 12.66
CA SER A 197 15.97 -19.27 12.59
C SER A 197 14.55 -19.59 13.07
N LYS A 198 14.06 -18.90 14.10
CA LYS A 198 12.67 -19.03 14.58
C LYS A 198 11.66 -18.54 13.53
N LEU A 199 11.90 -17.39 12.89
CA LEU A 199 11.05 -16.87 11.81
C LEU A 199 11.06 -17.78 10.57
N ILE A 200 12.24 -18.20 10.09
CA ILE A 200 12.40 -19.16 8.98
C ILE A 200 11.59 -20.43 9.27
N LYS A 201 11.73 -21.00 10.48
CA LYS A 201 11.00 -22.22 10.87
C LYS A 201 9.49 -22.02 10.91
N LYS A 202 9.01 -20.86 11.38
CA LYS A 202 7.57 -20.56 11.50
C LYS A 202 6.91 -20.27 10.15
N PHE A 203 7.55 -19.46 9.30
CA PHE A 203 6.97 -18.94 8.06
C PHE A 203 7.47 -19.62 6.77
N LYS A 204 8.49 -20.48 6.87
CA LYS A 204 9.11 -21.23 5.77
C LYS A 204 9.66 -20.31 4.66
N PHE A 205 10.42 -19.28 5.04
CA PHE A 205 11.02 -18.35 4.08
C PHE A 205 11.88 -19.09 3.02
N ASN A 206 11.84 -18.58 1.79
CA ASN A 206 12.65 -19.06 0.67
C ASN A 206 14.10 -18.52 0.67
N GLU A 207 14.40 -17.51 1.50
CA GLU A 207 15.68 -16.80 1.52
C GLU A 207 16.22 -16.63 2.95
N THR A 208 17.54 -16.59 3.09
CA THR A 208 18.22 -16.27 4.35
C THR A 208 18.13 -14.77 4.61
N PRO A 209 17.69 -14.34 5.81
CA PRO A 209 17.65 -12.93 6.12
C PRO A 209 19.05 -12.34 6.33
N LEU A 210 19.21 -11.06 5.96
CA LEU A 210 20.41 -10.28 6.30
C LEU A 210 20.23 -9.59 7.67
N PHE A 211 21.33 -9.06 8.21
CA PHE A 211 21.44 -8.44 9.52
C PHE A 211 22.23 -7.12 9.46
N THR A 212 22.02 -6.23 10.43
CA THR A 212 22.76 -4.97 10.63
C THR A 212 23.20 -4.80 12.08
N ASP A 213 24.43 -4.31 12.30
CA ASP A 213 25.11 -4.25 13.61
C ASP A 213 24.64 -3.10 14.53
N CYS A 214 23.37 -2.71 14.46
CA CYS A 214 22.79 -1.65 15.29
C CYS A 214 22.14 -2.22 16.56
N ASP A 215 21.94 -1.38 17.59
CA ASP A 215 21.26 -1.76 18.85
C ASP A 215 19.83 -2.32 18.65
N THR A 216 19.22 -1.96 17.52
CA THR A 216 18.14 -2.70 16.88
C THR A 216 18.70 -3.41 15.65
N VAL A 217 18.78 -4.73 15.68
CA VAL A 217 19.14 -5.50 14.49
C VAL A 217 17.89 -5.67 13.63
N GLU A 218 18.04 -5.44 12.32
CA GLU A 218 16.98 -5.56 11.34
C GLU A 218 17.10 -6.90 10.60
N VAL A 219 16.04 -7.72 10.64
CA VAL A 219 15.96 -8.96 9.86
C VAL A 219 15.44 -8.62 8.46
N PHE A 220 16.29 -8.74 7.44
CA PHE A 220 15.94 -8.40 6.06
C PHE A 220 15.65 -9.62 5.19
N ILE A 221 14.40 -9.82 4.75
CA ILE A 221 14.07 -10.74 3.63
C ILE A 221 14.23 -9.93 2.32
N TYR A 222 14.92 -10.41 1.27
CA TYR A 222 15.64 -9.48 0.38
C TYR A 222 14.81 -8.68 -0.68
N LYS A 223 14.30 -9.19 -1.80
CA LYS A 223 14.34 -10.54 -2.42
C LYS A 223 14.97 -10.46 -3.82
N GLN A 224 15.64 -11.50 -4.31
CA GLN A 224 16.55 -11.34 -5.46
C GLN A 224 15.83 -10.95 -6.78
N SER A 225 15.93 -9.68 -7.18
CA SER A 225 15.29 -9.19 -8.40
C SER A 225 16.16 -9.39 -9.66
N LYS A 226 15.47 -9.63 -10.79
CA LYS A 226 15.97 -9.28 -12.12
C LYS A 226 15.13 -8.11 -12.61
N TYR A 227 15.81 -6.98 -12.89
CA TYR A 227 15.34 -5.69 -13.42
C TYR A 227 14.81 -4.64 -12.44
N ASN A 228 15.52 -3.50 -12.40
CA ASN A 228 15.11 -2.24 -11.76
C ASN A 228 13.81 -1.69 -12.36
N LYS A 229 12.68 -1.82 -11.64
CA LYS A 229 11.46 -1.02 -11.87
C LYS A 229 10.86 -0.57 -10.54
N PHE A 230 11.53 0.41 -9.93
CA PHE A 230 11.14 0.99 -8.66
C PHE A 230 9.84 1.84 -8.79
N ASP A 231 8.72 1.29 -8.32
CA ASP A 231 7.48 2.05 -7.99
C ASP A 231 7.58 2.68 -6.56
N VAL A 232 8.80 2.95 -6.07
CA VAL A 232 9.12 3.13 -4.64
C VAL A 232 8.82 4.53 -4.08
N TYR A 233 8.34 5.48 -4.90
CA TYR A 233 8.09 6.86 -4.47
C TYR A 233 6.62 7.23 -4.19
N GLU A 234 5.63 6.35 -4.48
CA GLU A 234 4.21 6.76 -4.41
C GLU A 234 3.51 6.48 -3.06
N TRP A 235 4.01 5.56 -2.22
CA TRP A 235 3.21 4.99 -1.11
C TRP A 235 3.93 4.76 0.24
N THR A 236 5.22 5.07 0.38
CA THR A 236 6.00 4.73 1.59
C THR A 236 5.95 5.81 2.66
N ARG A 237 4.85 5.92 3.42
CA ARG A 237 4.95 6.33 4.83
C ARG A 237 5.46 5.10 5.58
N ARG A 238 6.73 5.12 5.99
CA ARG A 238 7.30 4.20 7.00
C ARG A 238 7.40 4.96 8.31
N MET A 239 6.87 4.40 9.38
CA MET A 239 7.08 4.93 10.73
C MET A 239 8.50 4.57 11.17
N MET A 240 9.50 5.38 10.76
CA MET A 240 10.90 5.19 11.17
C MET A 240 11.01 5.21 12.71
N GLY A 241 11.13 4.03 13.32
CA GLY A 241 11.87 3.71 14.56
C GLY A 241 11.79 4.64 15.77
N SER A 242 10.81 5.53 15.84
CA SER A 242 10.75 6.65 16.79
C SER A 242 9.67 6.46 17.86
N VAL A 243 8.64 5.68 17.58
CA VAL A 243 7.58 5.31 18.52
C VAL A 243 8.03 4.20 19.49
N TRP A 244 9.06 3.43 19.14
CA TRP A 244 9.53 2.26 19.88
C TRP A 244 10.80 2.51 20.72
N ARG A 245 11.10 3.78 21.08
CA ARG A 245 12.26 4.18 21.91
C ARG A 245 11.87 4.64 23.33
N ASN A 246 10.82 4.06 23.90
CA ASN A 246 10.43 4.22 25.31
C ASN A 246 10.21 2.84 25.93
#